data_AF-A0A2M8Q6L0-F1
#
_entry.id   AF-A0A2M8Q6L0-F1
#
_cell.length_a   1.000
_cell.length_b   1.000
_cell.length_c   1.000
_cell.angle_alpha   90.00
_cell.angle_beta   90.00
_cell.angle_gamma   90.00
#
_symmetry.space_group_name_H-M   'P 1'
#
loop_
_entity.id
_entity.type
_entity.pdbx_description
1 polymer ?
#
loop_
_entity_poly.entity_id
_entity_poly.type
_entity_poly.pdbx_seq_one_letter_code
_entity_poly.pdbx_strand_id
1 'polypeptide(L)'
;VIPTWKEHVISPFAQVAHGVFVADLDGDGDIDLIASSELDHTIAWFSNRLRVGGGFDRYVVSNTAYGVHAAIAADMDGDGDMDIVAAVEYANQITWYENLGGFMPAWREHVISPFAQVA
;
A
#
# COMPACT_ATOMS: atom_id res chain seq x y z
N VAL A 1 -21.87 8.48 27.03
CA VAL A 1 -20.98 7.34 27.36
C VAL A 1 -19.66 7.60 26.66
N ILE A 2 -18.51 7.51 27.33
CA ILE A 2 -17.21 7.73 26.70
C ILE A 2 -16.82 6.42 25.99
N PRO A 3 -16.44 6.43 24.71
CA PRO A 3 -16.03 5.21 24.02
C PRO A 3 -14.79 4.59 24.67
N THR A 4 -14.78 3.27 24.76
CA THR A 4 -13.60 2.49 25.16
C THR A 4 -12.88 2.00 23.92
N TRP A 5 -11.57 2.17 23.89
CA TRP A 5 -10.72 1.72 22.80
C TRP A 5 -10.08 0.39 23.14
N LYS A 6 -10.02 -0.53 22.16
CA LYS A 6 -9.28 -1.79 22.24
C LYS A 6 -8.25 -1.80 21.12
N GLU A 7 -7.00 -2.05 21.49
CA GLU A 7 -5.90 -2.20 20.54
C GLU A 7 -5.96 -3.57 19.84
N HIS A 8 -5.67 -3.57 18.54
CA HIS A 8 -5.46 -4.76 17.73
C HIS A 8 -4.18 -4.59 16.92
N VAL A 9 -3.18 -5.42 17.16
CA VAL A 9 -1.92 -5.41 16.40
C VAL A 9 -2.14 -6.14 15.08
N ILE A 10 -1.99 -5.42 13.97
CA ILE A 10 -2.16 -5.96 12.61
C ILE A 10 -0.86 -6.59 12.11
N SER A 11 0.26 -5.90 12.29
CA SER A 11 1.59 -6.41 11.93
C SER A 11 2.66 -5.90 12.89
N PRO A 12 3.50 -6.78 13.46
CA PRO A 12 4.65 -6.38 14.27
C PRO A 12 5.94 -6.18 13.43
N PHE A 13 5.87 -6.33 12.10
CA PHE A 13 7.06 -6.45 11.24
C PHE A 13 7.38 -5.23 10.37
N ALA A 14 6.62 -4.13 10.50
CA ALA A 14 6.89 -2.90 9.75
C ALA A 14 8.02 -2.10 10.43
N GLN A 15 9.21 -2.10 9.82
CA GLN A 15 10.38 -1.43 10.37
C GLN A 15 10.40 0.05 9.96
N VAL A 16 10.14 0.92 10.94
CA VAL A 16 9.96 2.36 10.71
C VAL A 16 8.81 2.59 9.72
N ALA A 17 7.60 2.18 10.14
CA ALA A 17 6.38 2.48 9.40
C ALA A 17 6.17 4.00 9.37
N HIS A 18 6.14 4.59 8.17
CA HIS A 18 6.00 6.03 7.98
C HIS A 18 4.58 6.45 7.68
N GLY A 19 3.88 5.66 6.87
CA GLY A 19 2.56 6.00 6.37
C GLY A 19 1.63 4.79 6.39
N VAL A 20 0.35 5.08 6.63
CA VAL A 20 -0.74 4.14 6.42
C VAL A 20 -1.83 4.82 5.60
N PHE A 21 -2.45 4.07 4.70
CA PHE A 21 -3.61 4.50 3.92
C PHE A 21 -4.65 3.38 3.89
N VAL A 22 -5.91 3.72 3.60
CA VAL A 22 -7.01 2.77 3.56
C VAL A 22 -7.81 2.93 2.26
N ALA A 23 -8.11 1.81 1.63
CA ALA A 23 -8.93 1.73 0.41
C ALA A 23 -9.45 0.30 0.25
N ASP A 24 -10.48 0.11 -0.57
CA ASP A 24 -10.91 -1.22 -1.01
C ASP A 24 -10.03 -1.61 -2.22
N LEU A 25 -9.03 -2.47 -2.00
CA LEU A 25 -8.01 -2.77 -3.01
C LEU A 25 -8.31 -4.03 -3.84
N ASP A 26 -9.10 -4.96 -3.29
CA ASP A 26 -9.53 -6.17 -4.00
C ASP A 26 -10.98 -6.10 -4.51
N GLY A 27 -11.70 -5.00 -4.23
CA GLY A 27 -13.04 -4.72 -4.74
C GLY A 27 -14.14 -5.52 -4.05
N ASP A 28 -13.87 -6.08 -2.87
CA ASP A 28 -14.82 -6.91 -2.13
C ASP A 28 -15.73 -6.11 -1.19
N GLY A 29 -15.50 -4.80 -1.07
CA GLY A 29 -16.27 -3.87 -0.24
C GLY A 29 -15.81 -3.79 1.22
N ASP A 30 -14.75 -4.51 1.59
CA ASP A 30 -14.00 -4.30 2.82
C ASP A 30 -12.86 -3.30 2.64
N ILE A 31 -12.65 -2.46 3.66
CA ILE A 31 -11.59 -1.46 3.61
C ILE A 31 -10.29 -2.12 4.08
N ASP A 32 -9.32 -2.15 3.18
CA ASP A 32 -7.98 -2.68 3.39
C ASP A 32 -7.02 -1.62 3.91
N LEU A 33 -5.80 -2.06 4.26
CA LEU A 33 -4.72 -1.16 4.67
C LEU A 33 -3.53 -1.26 3.73
N ILE A 34 -2.92 -0.12 3.48
CA ILE A 34 -1.58 0.01 2.89
C ILE A 34 -0.65 0.52 3.98
N ALA A 35 0.55 -0.05 4.08
CA ALA A 35 1.61 0.47 4.93
C ALA A 35 2.89 0.70 4.11
N SER A 36 3.48 1.89 4.27
CA SER A 36 4.85 2.19 3.83
C SER A 36 5.81 2.02 5.01
N SER A 37 6.84 1.22 4.80
CA SER A 37 7.85 0.95 5.81
C SER A 37 9.24 1.21 5.24
N GLU A 38 9.92 2.18 5.85
CA GLU A 38 11.10 2.82 5.26
C GLU A 38 12.30 1.86 5.23
N LEU A 39 12.59 1.21 6.36
CA LEU A 39 13.80 0.40 6.54
C LEU A 39 13.68 -1.04 6.01
N ASP A 40 12.46 -1.55 5.82
CA ASP A 40 12.24 -2.81 5.10
C ASP A 40 11.96 -2.58 3.60
N HIS A 41 11.96 -1.32 3.14
CA HIS A 41 11.74 -0.90 1.76
C HIS A 41 10.43 -1.45 1.17
N THR A 42 9.45 -1.70 2.04
CA THR A 42 8.25 -2.45 1.70
C THR A 42 7.01 -1.56 1.66
N ILE A 43 6.26 -1.69 0.58
CA ILE A 43 4.84 -1.32 0.53
C ILE A 43 4.06 -2.61 0.75
N ALA A 44 3.36 -2.68 1.87
CA ALA A 44 2.56 -3.84 2.24
C ALA A 44 1.07 -3.50 2.09
N TRP A 45 0.32 -4.44 1.51
CA TRP A 45 -1.13 -4.44 1.52
C TRP A 45 -1.63 -5.46 2.55
N PHE A 46 -2.63 -5.09 3.34
CA PHE A 46 -3.31 -5.97 4.27
C PHE A 46 -4.79 -6.07 3.90
N SER A 47 -5.18 -7.19 3.26
CA SER A 47 -6.58 -7.49 2.90
C SER A 47 -7.39 -7.76 4.17
N ASN A 48 -8.48 -7.03 4.34
CA ASN A 48 -9.32 -7.04 5.53
C ASN A 48 -10.42 -8.10 5.41
N ARG A 49 -10.32 -9.16 6.21
CA ARG A 49 -11.29 -10.26 6.19
C ARG A 49 -12.15 -10.35 7.46
N LEU A 50 -12.27 -9.25 8.19
CA LEU A 50 -12.96 -9.23 9.48
C LEU A 50 -14.46 -9.55 9.35
N ARG A 51 -15.12 -9.17 8.24
CA ARG A 51 -16.55 -9.47 8.02
C ARG A 51 -16.86 -10.96 7.89
N VAL A 52 -15.90 -11.74 7.39
CA VAL A 52 -16.02 -13.19 7.27
C VAL A 52 -15.38 -13.94 8.44
N GLY A 53 -15.08 -13.24 9.54
CA GLY A 53 -14.48 -13.80 10.76
C GLY A 53 -12.99 -14.11 10.65
N GLY A 54 -12.32 -13.62 9.60
CA GLY A 54 -10.88 -13.71 9.41
C GLY A 54 -10.10 -12.62 10.16
N GLY A 55 -8.89 -12.34 9.67
CA GLY A 55 -8.04 -11.25 10.14
C GLY A 55 -7.56 -10.40 8.97
N PHE A 56 -6.31 -9.94 9.04
CA PHE A 56 -5.65 -9.27 7.94
C PHE A 56 -4.65 -10.21 7.26
N ASP A 57 -4.83 -10.47 5.97
CA ASP A 57 -3.86 -11.21 5.16
C ASP A 57 -2.85 -10.22 4.58
N ARG A 58 -1.55 -10.44 4.80
CA ARG A 58 -0.48 -9.52 4.33
C ARG A 58 0.06 -9.94 2.97
N TYR A 59 0.12 -8.99 2.05
CA TYR A 59 0.72 -9.08 0.74
C TYR A 59 1.81 -8.02 0.56
N VAL A 60 2.80 -8.31 -0.29
CA VAL A 60 3.87 -7.38 -0.65
C VAL A 60 3.54 -6.81 -2.02
N VAL A 61 3.29 -5.50 -2.07
CA VAL A 61 3.12 -4.75 -3.33
C VAL A 61 4.48 -4.51 -3.96
N SER A 62 5.44 -4.05 -3.15
CA SER A 62 6.85 -3.92 -3.52
C SER A 62 7.73 -4.10 -2.30
N ASN A 63 8.89 -4.73 -2.48
CA ASN A 63 9.98 -4.84 -1.51
C ASN A 63 11.27 -4.15 -2.01
N THR A 64 11.14 -3.33 -3.04
CA THR A 64 12.22 -2.55 -3.67
C THR A 64 11.93 -1.05 -3.63
N ALA A 65 10.96 -0.63 -2.83
CA ALA A 65 10.62 0.77 -2.61
C ALA A 65 11.56 1.38 -1.56
N TYR A 66 12.82 1.58 -1.94
CA TYR A 66 13.91 2.02 -1.05
C TYR A 66 13.60 3.37 -0.37
N GLY A 67 13.38 3.34 0.95
CA GLY A 67 13.03 4.53 1.73
C GLY A 67 11.62 5.05 1.44
N VAL A 68 10.65 4.15 1.24
CA VAL A 68 9.26 4.56 1.02
C VAL A 68 8.70 5.30 2.25
N HIS A 69 8.20 6.50 2.03
CA HIS A 69 7.63 7.35 3.09
C HIS A 69 6.11 7.38 3.05
N ALA A 70 5.53 7.56 1.86
CA ALA A 70 4.10 7.65 1.69
C ALA A 70 3.66 6.70 0.58
N ALA A 71 2.51 6.08 0.78
CA ALA A 71 1.77 5.34 -0.24
C ALA A 71 0.30 5.72 -0.10
N ILE A 72 -0.36 6.04 -1.21
CA ILE A 72 -1.78 6.38 -1.27
C ILE A 72 -2.45 5.55 -2.36
N ALA A 73 -3.77 5.37 -2.27
CA ALA A 73 -4.54 4.64 -3.27
C ALA A 73 -5.44 5.57 -4.09
N ALA A 74 -5.53 5.29 -5.39
CA ALA A 74 -6.47 5.90 -6.33
C ALA A 74 -6.51 5.08 -7.62
N ASP A 75 -7.64 5.06 -8.31
CA ASP A 75 -7.75 4.55 -9.69
C ASP A 75 -7.02 5.51 -10.64
N MET A 76 -5.81 5.17 -11.09
CA MET A 76 -4.95 6.08 -11.86
C MET A 76 -5.15 5.93 -13.37
N ASP A 77 -5.56 4.77 -13.85
CA ASP A 77 -5.74 4.50 -15.28
C ASP A 77 -7.22 4.45 -15.72
N GLY A 78 -8.15 4.51 -14.78
CA GLY A 78 -9.59 4.58 -15.01
C GLY A 78 -10.25 3.23 -15.28
N ASP A 79 -9.60 2.13 -14.93
CA ASP A 79 -10.14 0.78 -15.15
C ASP A 79 -11.10 0.31 -14.02
N GLY A 80 -11.12 1.06 -12.92
CA GLY A 80 -12.02 0.85 -11.78
C GLY A 80 -11.42 0.07 -10.62
N ASP A 81 -10.16 -0.36 -10.70
CA ASP A 81 -9.42 -0.85 -9.56
C ASP A 81 -8.59 0.25 -8.87
N MET A 82 -8.24 0.03 -7.60
CA MET A 82 -7.44 1.00 -6.85
C MET A 82 -5.96 0.67 -7.03
N ASP A 83 -5.23 1.60 -7.63
CA ASP A 83 -3.78 1.55 -7.72
C ASP A 83 -3.10 2.13 -6.48
N ILE A 84 -1.78 1.99 -6.39
CA ILE A 84 -0.97 2.62 -5.34
C ILE A 84 0.05 3.58 -5.95
N VAL A 85 0.11 4.81 -5.43
CA VAL A 85 1.18 5.77 -5.74
C VAL A 85 2.02 6.01 -4.50
N ALA A 86 3.33 5.91 -4.63
CA ALA A 86 4.27 6.03 -3.53
C ALA A 86 5.35 7.07 -3.76
N ALA A 87 5.73 7.73 -2.67
CA ALA A 87 6.93 8.56 -2.60
C ALA A 87 8.08 7.73 -2.02
N VAL A 88 9.11 7.49 -2.84
CA VAL A 88 10.24 6.60 -2.54
C VAL A 88 11.49 7.46 -2.39
N GLU A 89 11.82 7.81 -1.14
CA GLU A 89 12.81 8.86 -0.82
C GLU A 89 14.21 8.47 -1.29
N TYR A 90 14.72 7.30 -0.92
CA TYR A 90 16.11 6.95 -1.23
C TYR A 90 16.30 6.69 -2.74
N ALA A 91 15.24 6.31 -3.44
CA ALA A 91 15.25 6.20 -4.90
C ALA A 91 15.05 7.55 -5.63
N ASN A 92 14.64 8.62 -4.93
CA ASN A 92 14.23 9.90 -5.50
C ASN A 92 13.13 9.76 -6.57
N GLN A 93 12.14 8.90 -6.32
CA GLN A 93 11.11 8.55 -7.30
C GLN A 93 9.70 8.74 -6.74
N ILE A 94 8.80 9.11 -7.64
CA ILE A 94 7.38 8.82 -7.49
C ILE A 94 7.10 7.59 -8.34
N THR A 95 6.60 6.55 -7.69
CA THR A 95 6.35 5.25 -8.31
C THR A 95 4.87 4.93 -8.21
N TRP A 96 4.28 4.52 -9.32
CA TRP A 96 2.92 4.01 -9.42
C TRP A 96 2.97 2.49 -9.55
N TYR A 97 2.16 1.81 -8.76
CA TYR A 97 1.95 0.38 -8.77
C TYR A 97 0.53 0.16 -9.27
N GLU A 98 0.42 -0.15 -10.56
CA GLU A 98 -0.83 -0.51 -11.26
C GLU A 98 -1.35 -1.83 -10.69
N ASN A 99 -2.57 -1.81 -10.18
CA ASN A 99 -3.32 -3.01 -9.90
C ASN A 99 -3.81 -3.57 -11.24
N LEU A 100 -3.68 -4.88 -11.44
CA LEU A 100 -4.06 -5.53 -12.71
C LEU A 100 -5.43 -6.23 -12.58
N GLY A 101 -6.20 -5.83 -11.59
CA GLY A 101 -7.49 -6.38 -11.21
C GLY A 101 -7.47 -7.76 -10.56
N GLY A 102 -8.68 -8.17 -10.16
CA GLY A 102 -8.97 -9.47 -9.54
C GLY A 102 -8.87 -9.46 -8.01
N PHE A 103 -9.38 -10.53 -7.38
CA PHE A 103 -9.41 -10.67 -5.91
C PHE A 103 -8.01 -10.86 -5.29
N MET A 104 -7.01 -11.23 -6.10
CA MET A 104 -5.61 -11.22 -5.72
C MET A 104 -4.85 -10.37 -6.73
N PRO A 105 -4.85 -9.03 -6.54
CA PRO A 105 -4.08 -8.08 -7.31
C PRO A 105 -2.68 -8.55 -7.64
N ALA A 106 -2.37 -8.58 -8.92
CA ALA A 106 -1.00 -8.55 -9.40
C ALA A 106 -0.62 -7.10 -9.64
N TRP A 107 0.59 -6.70 -9.24
CA TRP A 107 1.03 -5.31 -9.32
C TRP A 107 2.04 -5.12 -10.45
N ARG A 108 1.89 -4.06 -11.24
CA ARG A 108 2.91 -3.61 -12.19
C ARG A 108 3.47 -2.26 -11.77
N GLU A 109 4.80 -2.17 -11.72
CA GLU A 109 5.50 -0.95 -11.34
C GLU A 109 5.76 -0.01 -12.53
N HIS A 110 5.48 1.28 -12.35
CA HIS A 110 5.74 2.38 -13.27
C HIS A 110 6.42 3.54 -12.54
N VAL A 111 7.59 3.96 -12.99
CA VAL A 111 8.28 5.14 -12.42
C VAL A 111 7.79 6.40 -13.13
N ILE A 112 7.03 7.25 -12.43
CA ILE A 112 6.40 8.46 -13.00
C ILE A 112 7.42 9.60 -13.19
N SER A 113 8.45 9.65 -12.34
CA SER A 113 9.55 10.60 -12.50
C SER A 113 10.88 9.89 -12.27
N PRO A 114 11.48 9.29 -13.31
CA PRO A 114 12.92 9.13 -13.26
C PRO A 114 13.47 10.55 -13.28
N PHE A 115 14.13 10.98 -12.20
CA PHE A 115 15.02 12.15 -12.28
C PHE A 115 16.13 11.82 -13.28
N ALA A 116 15.82 11.85 -14.58
CA ALA A 116 16.82 12.03 -15.59
C ALA A 116 17.40 13.42 -15.29
N GLN A 117 18.68 13.46 -14.89
CA GLN A 117 19.43 14.70 -14.85
C GLN A 117 19.13 15.46 -16.15
N VAL A 118 18.52 16.62 -16.02
CA VAL A 118 18.46 17.56 -17.13
C VAL A 118 19.93 17.90 -17.41
N ALA A 119 20.44 17.42 -18.54
CA ALA A 119 21.76 17.78 -19.06
C ALA A 119 21.81 19.26 -19.44
#